data_AF-A0A955ATY4-F1
#
_entry.id   AF-A0A955ATY4-F1
#
_cell.length_a   1.000
_cell.length_b   1.000
_cell.length_c   1.000
_cell.angle_alpha   90.00
_cell.angle_beta   90.00
_cell.angle_gamma   90.00
#
_symmetry.space_group_name_H-M   'P 1'
#
loop_
_entity.id
_entity.type
_entity.pdbx_description
1 polymer ?
#
loop_
_entity_poly.entity_id
_entity_poly.type
_entity_poly.pdbx_seq_one_letter_code
_entity_poly.pdbx_strand_id
1 'polypeptide(L)'
;MPQLKLGIQLASLRMPFRKALETAARLGADAVEVDARNEVRPSEMTGTGLRHLRKLLEDYNLRVAAVRFLTRRGYDVHDEL
;
A
#
# COMPACT_ATOMS: atom_id res chain seq x y z
N MET A 1 -0.98 7.98 27.81
CA MET A 1 -1.79 6.90 27.22
C MET A 1 -1.18 6.56 25.86
N PRO A 2 -0.91 5.28 25.52
CA PRO A 2 -0.50 4.94 24.16
C PRO A 2 -1.65 5.23 23.19
N GLN A 3 -1.36 5.94 22.10
CA GLN A 3 -2.35 6.26 21.06
C GLN A 3 -2.41 5.10 20.06
N LEU A 4 -3.61 4.54 19.86
CA LEU A 4 -3.82 3.48 18.87
C LEU A 4 -3.66 4.07 17.46
N LYS A 5 -2.77 3.48 16.66
CA LYS A 5 -2.58 3.86 15.26
C LYS A 5 -3.51 3.06 14.36
N LEU A 6 -4.26 3.73 13.50
CA LEU A 6 -5.23 3.09 12.61
C LEU A 6 -4.66 2.87 11.21
N GLY A 7 -4.87 1.67 10.68
CA GLY A 7 -4.47 1.27 9.33
C GLY A 7 -5.67 1.02 8.43
N ILE A 8 -5.59 1.42 7.16
CA ILE A 8 -6.62 1.12 6.14
C ILE A 8 -6.02 0.26 5.01
N GLN A 9 -6.73 -0.80 4.63
CA GLN A 9 -6.43 -1.56 3.42
C GLN A 9 -6.91 -0.80 2.18
N LEU A 10 -5.99 -0.33 1.33
CA LEU A 10 -6.33 0.51 0.18
C LEU A 10 -7.24 -0.21 -0.83
N ALA A 11 -6.96 -1.48 -1.11
CA ALA A 11 -7.78 -2.30 -2.01
C ALA A 11 -9.26 -2.39 -1.59
N SER A 12 -9.57 -2.26 -0.29
CA SER A 12 -10.96 -2.28 0.21
C SER A 12 -11.76 -1.03 -0.18
N LEU A 13 -11.08 0.09 -0.43
CA LEU A 13 -11.72 1.35 -0.83
C LEU A 13 -12.22 1.32 -2.28
N ARG A 14 -11.74 0.38 -3.11
CA ARG A 14 -12.12 0.22 -4.52
C ARG A 14 -11.96 1.51 -5.34
N MET A 15 -10.88 2.24 -5.08
CA MET A 15 -10.52 3.48 -5.77
C MET A 15 -9.14 3.35 -6.41
N PRO A 16 -8.83 4.17 -7.43
CA PRO A 16 -7.46 4.27 -7.94
C PRO A 16 -6.47 4.62 -6.81
N PHE A 17 -5.27 4.05 -6.86
CA PHE A 17 -4.28 4.08 -5.77
C PHE A 17 -4.07 5.46 -5.12
N ARG A 18 -3.84 6.51 -5.92
CA ARG A 18 -3.64 7.88 -5.40
C ARG A 18 -4.88 8.41 -4.67
N LYS A 19 -6.07 8.15 -5.19
CA LYS A 19 -7.33 8.56 -4.56
C LYS A 19 -7.60 7.77 -3.28
N ALA A 20 -7.21 6.48 -3.25
CA ALA A 20 -7.30 5.65 -2.06
C ALA A 20 -6.39 6.18 -0.94
N LEU A 21 -5.15 6.59 -1.25
CA LEU A 21 -4.23 7.24 -0.29
C LEU A 21 -4.80 8.55 0.26
N GLU A 22 -5.26 9.43 -0.62
CA GLU A 22 -5.90 10.69 -0.20
C GLU A 22 -7.11 10.43 0.70
N THR A 23 -7.95 9.46 0.34
CA THR A 23 -9.12 9.08 1.12
C THR A 23 -8.72 8.52 2.48
N ALA A 24 -7.71 7.65 2.56
CA ALA A 24 -7.22 7.11 3.82
C ALA A 24 -6.69 8.21 4.76
N ALA A 25 -5.94 9.17 4.22
CA ALA A 25 -5.47 10.33 4.99
C ALA A 25 -6.63 11.19 5.48
N ARG A 26 -7.63 11.46 4.63
CA ARG A 26 -8.84 12.21 5.01
C ARG A 26 -9.68 11.51 6.08
N LEU A 27 -9.65 10.17 6.13
CA LEU A 27 -10.30 9.37 7.17
C LEU A 27 -9.49 9.31 8.47
N GLY A 28 -8.31 9.94 8.52
CA GLY A 28 -7.47 10.01 9.72
C GLY A 28 -6.67 8.73 9.99
N ALA A 29 -6.38 7.93 8.95
CA ALA A 29 -5.49 6.79 9.11
C ALA A 29 -4.05 7.24 9.34
N ASP A 30 -3.32 6.49 10.17
CA ASP A 30 -1.87 6.65 10.38
C ASP A 30 -1.07 5.78 9.41
N ALA A 31 -1.69 4.70 8.92
CA ALA A 31 -1.03 3.74 8.06
C ALA A 31 -1.95 3.13 7.01
N VAL A 32 -1.34 2.46 6.04
CA VAL A 32 -2.02 1.76 4.95
C VAL A 32 -1.44 0.37 4.72
N GLU A 33 -2.28 -0.54 4.27
CA GLU A 33 -1.87 -1.77 3.60
C GLU A 33 -1.93 -1.57 2.09
N VAL A 34 -0.84 -1.93 1.40
CA VAL A 34 -0.71 -1.82 -0.06
C VAL A 34 -0.68 -3.20 -0.72
N ASP A 35 -1.31 -3.33 -1.89
CA ASP A 35 -1.29 -4.55 -2.70
C ASP A 35 -0.07 -4.55 -3.65
N ALA A 36 0.89 -5.43 -3.38
CA ALA A 36 2.12 -5.55 -4.16
C ALA A 36 1.93 -6.19 -5.55
N ARG A 37 0.73 -6.68 -5.88
CA ARG A 37 0.41 -7.25 -7.18
C ARG A 37 -0.30 -6.26 -8.09
N ASN A 38 -1.21 -5.47 -7.54
CA ASN A 38 -2.10 -4.61 -8.34
C ASN A 38 -1.83 -3.12 -8.16
N GLU A 39 -1.34 -2.69 -7.00
CA GLU A 39 -1.13 -1.27 -6.69
C GLU A 39 0.33 -0.85 -6.82
N VAL A 40 1.22 -1.59 -6.15
CA VAL A 40 2.65 -1.27 -6.07
C VAL A 40 3.45 -2.49 -6.50
N ARG A 41 3.71 -2.63 -7.80
CA ARG A 41 4.43 -3.79 -8.36
C ARG A 41 5.93 -3.67 -8.13
N PRO A 42 6.54 -4.41 -7.20
CA PRO A 42 7.95 -4.20 -6.85
C PRO A 42 8.89 -4.50 -8.01
N SER A 43 8.57 -5.51 -8.83
CA SER A 43 9.34 -5.89 -10.02
C SER A 43 9.40 -4.80 -11.10
N GLU A 44 8.39 -3.93 -11.15
CA GLU A 44 8.31 -2.80 -12.07
C GLU A 44 8.86 -1.50 -11.44
N MET A 45 9.23 -1.54 -10.15
CA MET A 45 9.56 -0.35 -9.38
C MET A 45 11.07 -0.10 -9.37
N THR A 46 11.48 0.99 -10.02
CA THR A 46 12.87 1.47 -9.93
C THR A 46 13.15 2.15 -8.59
N GLY A 47 14.43 2.40 -8.28
CA GLY A 47 14.79 3.18 -7.09
C GLY A 47 14.16 4.58 -7.07
N THR A 48 13.96 5.20 -8.25
CA THR A 48 13.26 6.48 -8.39
C THR A 48 11.76 6.35 -8.12
N GLY A 49 11.15 5.26 -8.59
CA GLY A 49 9.76 4.93 -8.28
C GLY A 49 9.52 4.73 -6.78
N LEU A 50 10.43 4.01 -6.10
CA LEU A 50 10.36 3.83 -4.64
C LEU A 50 10.48 5.16 -3.89
N ARG A 51 11.40 6.05 -4.31
CA ARG A 51 11.53 7.40 -3.72
C ARG A 51 10.25 8.21 -3.92
N HIS A 52 9.65 8.17 -5.09
CA HIS A 52 8.40 8.88 -5.38
C HIS A 52 7.24 8.33 -4.55
N LEU A 53 7.14 7.01 -4.37
CA LEU A 53 6.14 6.39 -3.49
C LEU A 53 6.32 6.81 -2.04
N ARG A 54 7.56 6.81 -1.52
CA ARG A 54 7.86 7.30 -0.16
C ARG A 54 7.44 8.76 0.01
N LYS A 55 7.79 9.61 -0.95
CA LYS A 55 7.39 11.02 -0.93
C LYS A 55 5.88 11.19 -0.93
N LEU A 56 5.17 10.41 -1.75
CA LEU A 56 3.72 10.43 -1.80
C LEU A 56 3.07 10.05 -0.45
N LEU A 57 3.59 9.03 0.21
CA LEU A 57 3.12 8.61 1.53
C LEU A 57 3.41 9.68 2.60
N GLU A 58 4.60 10.28 2.56
CA GLU A 58 4.99 11.39 3.44
C GLU A 58 4.07 12.61 3.27
N ASP A 59 3.73 12.97 2.02
CA ASP A 59 2.85 14.11 1.73
C ASP A 59 1.43 13.92 2.31
N TYR A 60 0.98 12.67 2.46
CA TYR A 60 -0.29 12.32 3.09
C TYR A 60 -0.17 11.97 4.59
N ASN A 61 1.03 12.07 5.18
CA ASN A 61 1.32 11.63 6.54
C ASN A 61 0.93 10.17 6.81
N LEU A 62 1.09 9.30 5.81
CA LEU A 62 0.77 7.88 5.89
C LEU A 62 2.05 7.04 5.99
N ARG A 63 1.96 5.91 6.70
CA ARG A 63 3.00 4.86 6.74
C ARG A 63 2.50 3.58 6.06
N VAL A 64 3.37 2.80 5.44
CA VAL A 64 3.00 1.42 5.05
C VAL A 64 3.17 0.53 6.27
N ALA A 65 2.08 -0.07 6.76
CA ALA A 65 2.10 -1.00 7.89
C ALA A 65 2.09 -2.47 7.45
N ALA A 66 1.54 -2.75 6.27
CA ALA A 66 1.47 -4.09 5.71
C ALA A 66 1.56 -4.05 4.19
N VAL A 67 2.01 -5.16 3.62
CA VAL A 67 2.03 -5.40 2.17
C VAL A 67 1.28 -6.69 1.92
N ARG A 68 0.25 -6.63 1.09
CA ARG A 68 -0.50 -7.81 0.66
C ARG A 68 0.02 -8.29 -0.68
N PHE A 69 0.23 -9.60 -0.80
CA PHE A 69 0.53 -10.24 -2.08
C PHE A 69 -0.30 -11.51 -2.21
N LEU A 70 -1.50 -11.37 -2.77
CA LEU A 70 -2.32 -12.53 -3.11
C LEU A 70 -1.82 -13.14 -4.41
N THR A 71 -1.19 -14.30 -4.34
CA THR A 71 -0.93 -15.15 -5.50
C THR A 71 -2.25 -15.65 -6.09
N ARG A 72 -2.28 -15.96 -7.38
CA ARG A 72 -3.47 -16.51 -8.07
C ARG A 72 -3.57 -18.01 -7.79
N ARG A 73 -2.42 -18.64 -7.58
CA ARG A 73 -2.23 -20.04 -7.15
C ARG A 73 -1.56 -20.08 -5.77
N GLY A 74 -1.38 -21.27 -5.20
CA GLY A 74 -0.65 -21.43 -3.95
C GLY A 74 0.81 -20.98 -4.09
N TYR A 75 1.44 -20.66 -2.96
CA TYR A 75 2.85 -20.25 -2.91
C TYR A 75 3.82 -21.38 -3.33
N ASP A 76 3.33 -22.61 -3.45
CA ASP A 76 4.03 -23.77 -3.97
C ASP A 76 4.22 -23.74 -5.51
N VAL A 77 3.49 -22.87 -6.21
CA VAL A 77 3.61 -22.69 -7.66
C VAL A 77 4.64 -21.60 -7.98
N HIS A 78 5.85 -22.03 -8.33
CA HIS A 78 6.99 -21.15 -8.63
C HIS A 78 6.76 -20.13 -9.76
N ASP A 79 5.88 -20.43 -10.72
CA ASP A 79 5.59 -19.51 -11.85
C ASP A 79 4.96 -18.18 -11.41
N GLU A 80 4.53 -18.04 -10.15
CA GLU A 80 3.84 -16.86 -9.63
C GLU A 80 4.60 -16.06 -8.56
N LEU A 81 5.83 -16.46 -8.24
CA LEU A 81 6.74 -15.76 -7.31
C LEU A 81 7.72 -14.86 -8.08
#